data_AF-A0A0A9FVY0-F1
#
_entry.id   AF-A0A0A9FVY0-F1
#
_cell.length_a   1.000
_cell.length_b   1.000
_cell.length_c   1.000
_cell.angle_alpha   90.00
_cell.angle_beta   90.00
_cell.angle_gamma   90.00
#
_symmetry.space_group_name_H-M   'P 1'
#
loop_
_entity.id
_entity.type
_entity.pdbx_description
1 polymer ?
#
loop_
_entity_poly.entity_id
_entity_poly.type
_entity_poly.pdbx_seq_one_letter_code
_entity_poly.pdbx_strand_id
1 'polypeptide(L)'
;MNENRLLWKLGTLPPGLLTFYKLTHPLDKSWHVLGLGYNPTIERTEIDNAAVIHYNGNMKPWLEIAMIKYRPYWTKYINYEHPYIHGCKISQ
;
A
#
# COMPACT_ATOMS: atom_id res chain seq x y z
N MET A 1 -19.41 18.51 16.19
CA MET A 1 -19.34 17.71 14.92
C MET A 1 -17.99 16.99 14.86
N ASN A 2 -18.01 15.64 14.91
CA ASN A 2 -16.85 14.75 15.13
C ASN A 2 -16.07 14.99 16.44
N GLU A 3 -16.78 15.18 17.55
CA GLU A 3 -16.20 15.44 18.88
C GLU A 3 -15.19 14.38 19.33
N ASN A 4 -15.34 13.13 18.88
CA ASN A 4 -14.44 12.02 19.26
C ASN A 4 -13.37 11.69 18.21
N ARG A 5 -13.20 12.52 17.16
CA ARG A 5 -12.26 12.29 16.04
C ARG A 5 -12.41 10.95 15.33
N LEU A 6 -13.52 10.24 15.51
CA LEU A 6 -13.77 8.92 14.92
C LEU A 6 -13.71 8.96 13.39
N LEU A 7 -14.25 10.02 12.77
CA LEU A 7 -14.16 10.22 11.32
C LEU A 7 -12.71 10.48 10.83
N TRP A 8 -11.86 11.13 11.64
CA TRP A 8 -10.49 11.47 11.25
C TRP A 8 -9.50 10.33 11.49
N LYS A 9 -9.81 9.39 12.40
CA LYS A 9 -9.00 8.20 12.67
C LYS A 9 -8.84 7.32 11.43
N LEU A 10 -9.83 7.34 10.54
CA LEU A 10 -9.85 6.59 9.28
C LEU A 10 -9.26 7.39 8.10
N GLY A 11 -8.67 8.56 8.36
CA GLY A 11 -8.06 9.42 7.35
C GLY A 11 -9.09 10.13 6.46
N THR A 12 -8.72 10.32 5.20
CA THR A 12 -9.52 11.08 4.22
C THR A 12 -10.63 10.26 3.55
N LEU A 13 -10.60 8.92 3.69
CA LEU A 13 -11.55 8.05 3.02
C LEU A 13 -13.01 8.27 3.45
N PRO A 14 -13.37 8.31 4.76
CA PRO A 14 -14.75 8.54 5.15
C PRO A 14 -15.30 9.91 4.74
N PRO A 15 -14.56 11.04 4.93
CA PRO A 15 -15.00 12.34 4.40
C PRO A 15 -15.20 12.34 2.88
N GLY A 16 -14.32 11.66 2.12
CA GLY A 16 -14.47 11.51 0.68
C GLY A 16 -15.74 10.75 0.30
N LEU A 17 -16.00 9.61 0.92
CA LEU A 17 -17.22 8.82 0.67
C LEU A 17 -18.50 9.56 1.03
N LEU A 18 -18.47 10.39 2.09
CA LEU A 18 -19.60 11.26 2.45
C LEU A 18 -19.82 12.37 1.41
N THR A 19 -18.75 13.01 0.96
CA THR A 19 -18.80 14.08 -0.05
C THR A 19 -19.39 13.58 -1.37
N PHE A 20 -19.03 12.36 -1.78
CA PHE A 20 -19.49 11.72 -3.02
C PHE A 20 -20.57 10.66 -2.78
N TYR A 21 -21.39 10.80 -1.73
CA TYR A 21 -22.41 9.81 -1.42
C TYR A 21 -23.36 9.59 -2.62
N LYS A 22 -23.50 8.32 -3.04
CA LYS A 22 -24.24 7.90 -4.26
C LYS A 22 -23.69 8.46 -5.60
N LEU A 23 -22.51 9.06 -5.59
CA LEU A 23 -21.80 9.58 -6.77
C LEU A 23 -20.47 8.84 -7.01
N THR A 24 -20.29 7.66 -6.40
CA THR A 24 -19.12 6.80 -6.59
C THR A 24 -19.45 5.60 -7.46
N HIS A 25 -18.44 5.11 -8.20
CA HIS A 25 -18.51 3.85 -8.93
C HIS A 25 -17.47 2.88 -8.35
N PRO A 26 -17.88 1.70 -7.84
CA PRO A 26 -16.92 0.73 -7.32
C PRO A 26 -16.12 0.12 -8.48
N LEU A 27 -14.80 0.03 -8.33
CA LEU A 27 -13.95 -0.74 -9.23
C LEU A 27 -13.92 -2.22 -8.80
N ASP A 28 -13.64 -3.11 -9.75
CA ASP A 28 -13.40 -4.52 -9.44
C ASP A 28 -12.18 -4.64 -8.49
N LYS A 29 -12.33 -5.43 -7.43
CA LYS A 29 -11.31 -5.55 -6.38
C LYS A 29 -10.00 -6.15 -6.89
N SER A 30 -10.04 -6.97 -7.95
CA SER A 30 -8.84 -7.55 -8.56
C SER A 30 -7.90 -6.49 -9.12
N TRP A 31 -8.39 -5.30 -9.46
CA TRP A 31 -7.56 -4.21 -9.99
C TRP A 31 -6.66 -3.59 -8.92
N HIS A 32 -7.04 -3.66 -7.64
CA HIS A 32 -6.33 -3.01 -6.55
C HIS A 32 -6.16 -3.95 -5.35
N VAL A 33 -4.99 -4.59 -5.29
CA VAL A 33 -4.61 -5.46 -4.19
C VAL A 33 -3.98 -4.64 -3.08
N LEU A 34 -4.62 -4.63 -1.92
CA LEU A 34 -4.15 -3.93 -0.74
C LEU A 34 -3.61 -4.89 0.31
N GLY A 35 -2.69 -4.40 1.12
CA GLY A 35 -2.32 -5.00 2.39
C GLY A 35 -0.96 -5.61 2.48
N LEU A 36 -0.08 -5.25 1.55
CA LEU A 36 1.28 -5.77 1.52
C LEU A 36 2.13 -5.31 2.73
N GLY A 37 1.64 -4.36 3.56
CA GLY A 37 2.29 -3.95 4.81
C GLY A 37 1.63 -4.48 6.09
N TYR A 38 0.64 -5.38 6.00
CA TYR A 38 0.01 -6.05 7.16
C TYR A 38 -0.36 -7.51 6.97
N ASN A 39 -0.68 -7.94 5.74
CA ASN A 39 -1.13 -9.29 5.47
C ASN A 39 -0.04 -10.14 4.77
N PRO A 40 0.59 -11.12 5.46
CA PRO A 40 1.58 -12.01 4.87
C PRO A 40 0.95 -13.19 4.11
N THR A 41 -0.35 -13.23 3.87
CA THR A 41 -1.03 -14.35 3.18
C THR A 41 -1.62 -13.96 1.83
N ILE A 42 -1.34 -12.76 1.30
CA ILE A 42 -1.77 -12.40 -0.05
C ILE A 42 -1.01 -13.27 -1.04
N GLU A 43 -1.78 -13.92 -1.91
CA GLU A 43 -1.28 -14.84 -2.91
C GLU A 43 -0.55 -14.10 -4.04
N ARG A 44 0.50 -14.74 -4.57
CA ARG A 44 1.27 -14.17 -5.67
C ARG A 44 0.42 -13.93 -6.91
N THR A 45 -0.51 -14.84 -7.20
CA THR A 45 -1.42 -14.73 -8.35
C THR A 45 -2.35 -13.52 -8.25
N GLU A 46 -2.75 -13.12 -7.04
CA GLU A 46 -3.53 -11.89 -6.87
C GLU A 46 -2.69 -10.66 -7.19
N ILE A 47 -1.44 -10.63 -6.69
CA ILE A 47 -0.50 -9.53 -6.92
C ILE A 47 -0.15 -9.40 -8.42
N ASP A 48 0.17 -10.51 -9.07
CA ASP A 48 0.63 -10.52 -10.47
C ASP A 48 -0.50 -10.14 -11.45
N ASN A 49 -1.78 -10.36 -11.08
CA ASN A 49 -2.94 -9.98 -11.88
C ASN A 49 -3.47 -8.56 -11.57
N ALA A 50 -2.95 -7.90 -10.54
CA ALA A 50 -3.44 -6.58 -10.14
C ALA A 50 -2.86 -5.46 -11.00
N ALA A 51 -3.67 -4.44 -11.27
CA ALA A 51 -3.18 -3.21 -11.90
C ALA A 51 -2.38 -2.36 -10.90
N VAL A 52 -2.80 -2.34 -9.63
CA VAL A 52 -2.16 -1.58 -8.56
C VAL A 52 -2.01 -2.46 -7.32
N ILE A 53 -0.82 -2.47 -6.73
CA ILE A 53 -0.57 -3.04 -5.41
C ILE A 53 -0.30 -1.95 -4.38
N HIS A 54 -0.83 -2.12 -3.18
CA HIS A 54 -0.73 -1.12 -2.11
C HIS A 54 -0.07 -1.73 -0.86
N TYR A 55 1.12 -1.20 -0.53
CA TYR A 55 1.79 -1.43 0.75
C TYR A 55 1.20 -0.56 1.86
N ASN A 56 -0.09 -0.68 2.12
CA ASN A 56 -0.68 -0.11 3.33
C ASN A 56 -0.33 -0.98 4.54
N GLY A 57 -0.13 -0.34 5.68
CA GLY A 57 0.31 -0.97 6.91
C GLY A 57 1.65 -0.50 7.45
N ASN A 58 2.00 -1.05 8.61
CA ASN A 58 3.19 -0.64 9.37
C ASN A 58 4.47 -1.27 8.82
N MET A 59 4.39 -2.47 8.22
CA MET A 59 5.53 -3.18 7.64
C MET A 59 5.83 -2.66 6.23
N LYS A 60 6.14 -1.36 6.13
CA LYS A 60 6.47 -0.70 4.86
C LYS A 60 7.71 -1.31 4.22
N PRO A 61 7.78 -1.38 2.88
CA PRO A 61 8.84 -2.11 2.16
C PRO A 61 10.27 -1.58 2.40
N TRP A 62 10.41 -0.30 2.75
CA TRP A 62 11.70 0.35 3.05
C TRP A 62 12.12 0.26 4.53
N LEU A 63 11.35 -0.44 5.38
CA LEU A 63 11.67 -0.63 6.79
C LEU A 63 12.27 -2.03 7.03
N GLU A 64 13.02 -2.19 8.11
CA GLU A 64 13.61 -3.48 8.49
C GLU A 64 12.53 -4.54 8.80
N ILE A 65 11.38 -4.11 9.32
CA ILE A 65 10.22 -4.96 9.62
C ILE A 65 9.39 -5.34 8.39
N ALA A 66 9.84 -5.00 7.17
CA ALA A 66 9.12 -5.30 5.94
C ALA A 66 8.95 -6.81 5.71
N MET A 67 7.83 -7.19 5.12
CA MET A 67 7.63 -8.57 4.64
C MET A 67 8.53 -8.85 3.44
N ILE A 68 9.57 -9.65 3.66
CA ILE A 68 10.61 -9.95 2.66
C ILE A 68 10.00 -10.51 1.36
N LYS A 69 8.96 -11.35 1.47
CA LYS A 69 8.32 -11.97 0.30
C LYS A 69 7.73 -10.98 -0.71
N TYR A 70 7.37 -9.76 -0.29
CA TYR A 70 6.83 -8.74 -1.18
C TYR A 70 7.90 -7.75 -1.67
N ARG A 71 9.17 -7.89 -1.28
CA ARG A 71 10.24 -6.96 -1.70
C ARG A 71 10.46 -6.92 -3.22
N PRO A 72 10.49 -8.05 -3.95
CA PRO A 72 10.80 -8.04 -5.39
C PRO A 72 9.88 -7.16 -6.25
N TYR A 73 8.64 -6.93 -5.81
CA TYR A 73 7.67 -6.14 -6.59
C TYR A 73 7.99 -4.65 -6.66
N TRP A 74 8.75 -4.11 -5.70
CA TRP A 74 9.13 -2.69 -5.70
C TRP A 74 10.64 -2.49 -5.93
N THR A 75 11.50 -3.41 -5.48
CA THR A 75 12.96 -3.25 -5.61
C THR A 75 13.42 -3.21 -7.06
N LYS A 76 12.70 -3.88 -7.98
CA LYS A 76 12.96 -3.83 -9.42
C LYS A 76 12.88 -2.42 -10.05
N TYR A 77 12.26 -1.46 -9.36
CA TYR A 77 12.14 -0.08 -9.83
C TYR A 77 13.15 0.87 -9.17
N ILE A 78 14.00 0.36 -8.28
CA ILE A 78 15.00 1.19 -7.61
C ILE A 78 16.15 1.48 -8.58
N ASN A 79 16.49 2.76 -8.71
CA ASN A 79 17.75 3.16 -9.31
C ASN A 79 18.87 3.06 -8.27
N TYR A 80 19.59 1.94 -8.29
CA TYR A 80 20.69 1.69 -7.35
C TYR A 80 21.89 2.62 -7.56
N GLU A 81 22.06 3.18 -8.76
CA GLU A 81 23.12 4.16 -9.06
C GLU A 81 22.85 5.54 -8.42
N HIS A 82 21.63 5.77 -7.90
CA HIS A 82 21.28 7.04 -7.30
C HIS A 82 22.07 7.27 -6.00
N PRO A 83 22.80 8.38 -5.82
CA PRO A 83 23.69 8.59 -4.67
C PRO A 83 23.01 8.43 -3.29
N TYR A 84 21.76 8.92 -3.15
CA TYR A 84 20.99 8.74 -1.92
C TYR A 84 20.52 7.30 -1.66
N ILE A 85 20.38 6.47 -2.70
CA ILE A 85 19.97 5.07 -2.56
C ILE A 85 21.15 4.19 -2.12
N HIS A 86 22.37 4.50 -2.54
CA HIS A 86 23.57 3.80 -2.07
C HIS A 86 23.72 3.78 -0.55
N GLY A 87 23.25 4.83 0.14
CA GLY A 87 23.25 4.91 1.60
C GLY A 87 22.12 4.10 2.27
N CYS A 88 21.13 3.64 1.51
CA CYS A 88 20.02 2.85 2.03
C CYS A 88 20.40 1.36 2.04
N LYS A 89 20.20 0.68 3.18
CA LYS A 89 20.44 -0.78 3.33
C LYS A 89 19.34 -1.61 2.67
N ILE A 90 19.06 -1.37 1.39
CA ILE A 90 18.06 -2.11 0.63
C ILE A 90 18.76 -3.32 0.02
N SER A 91 18.65 -4.48 0.65
CA SER A 91 19.22 -5.72 0.13
C SER A 91 18.53 -6.12 -1.18
N GLN A 92 19.31 -6.56 -2.18
CA GLN A 92 18.80 -7.32 -3.32
C GLN A 92 18.13 -8.61 -2.86
#